data_AF-A0A353K2Y7-F1
#
_entry.id   AF-A0A353K2Y7-F1
#
_cell.length_a   1.000
_cell.length_b   1.000
_cell.length_c   1.000
_cell.angle_alpha   90.00
_cell.angle_beta   90.00
_cell.angle_gamma   90.00
#
_symmetry.space_group_name_H-M   'P 1'
#
loop_
_entity.id
_entity.type
_entity.pdbx_description
1 polymer ?
#
loop_
_entity_poly.entity_id
_entity_poly.type
_entity_poly.pdbx_seq_one_letter_code
_entity_poly.pdbx_strand_id
1 'polypeptide(L)'
;MMKIIDCRGLKCPKPVILTKKEYDLIDKGEFQVIVDNEAAKENVVKFVKNEGGNCTAEEKEGLYYLTVKKESSGCSIMDFGHEENLVIVVTTDKLGSGDDKLGEVLMKSYMYALSESDNKPKTIIFINGGVKLTTEGSEVLDSLNRLAEDGAEILSCGTCLDFYGLKGKLKIGSISNMFTIVEKMNTASKVVNI
;
A
#
# COMPACT_ATOMS: atom_id res chain seq x y z
N MET A 1 27.34 -20.78 -3.49
CA MET A 1 26.42 -20.98 -4.63
C MET A 1 25.25 -20.02 -4.41
N MET A 2 24.98 -19.11 -5.34
CA MET A 2 23.90 -18.13 -5.18
C MET A 2 22.55 -18.85 -5.24
N LYS A 3 21.69 -18.65 -4.25
CA LYS A 3 20.36 -19.28 -4.23
C LYS A 3 19.48 -18.61 -5.28
N ILE A 4 18.75 -19.41 -6.04
CA ILE A 4 17.83 -18.94 -7.08
C ILE A 4 16.40 -19.31 -6.68
N ILE A 5 15.51 -18.32 -6.70
CA ILE A 5 14.08 -18.46 -6.45
C ILE A 5 13.36 -18.26 -7.78
N ASP A 6 12.94 -19.35 -8.39
CA ASP A 6 12.18 -19.31 -9.64
C ASP A 6 10.71 -19.01 -9.36
N CYS A 7 10.25 -17.83 -9.78
CA CYS A 7 8.88 -17.36 -9.61
C CYS A 7 8.13 -17.23 -10.95
N ARG A 8 8.63 -17.83 -12.03
CA ARG A 8 7.95 -17.82 -13.33
C ARG A 8 6.58 -18.51 -13.25
N GLY A 9 5.59 -17.95 -13.95
CA GLY A 9 4.20 -18.40 -13.94
C GLY A 9 3.45 -18.10 -12.64
N LEU A 10 4.11 -17.52 -11.62
CA LEU A 10 3.46 -17.21 -10.35
C LEU A 10 2.84 -15.82 -10.39
N LYS A 11 1.53 -15.78 -10.16
CA LYS A 11 0.80 -14.50 -10.02
C LYS A 11 1.16 -13.81 -8.70
N CYS A 12 1.15 -12.48 -8.70
CA CYS A 12 1.22 -11.70 -7.47
C CYS A 12 0.15 -12.19 -6.48
N PRO A 13 0.52 -12.35 -5.18
CA PRO A 13 1.72 -11.83 -4.50
C PRO A 13 2.90 -12.81 -4.44
N LYS A 14 2.76 -14.01 -5.02
CA LYS A 14 3.61 -15.15 -4.65
C LYS A 14 5.11 -14.91 -4.86
N PRO A 15 5.56 -14.20 -5.91
CA PRO A 15 6.97 -13.79 -6.04
C PRO A 15 7.49 -12.95 -4.86
N VAL A 16 6.68 -12.02 -4.35
CA VAL A 16 7.03 -11.15 -3.20
C VAL A 16 7.15 -11.97 -1.92
N ILE A 17 6.21 -12.89 -1.67
CA ILE A 17 6.21 -13.75 -0.48
C ILE A 17 7.45 -14.66 -0.46
N LEU A 18 7.81 -15.26 -1.59
CA LEU A 18 8.98 -16.13 -1.67
C LEU A 18 10.28 -15.33 -1.51
N THR A 19 10.33 -14.11 -2.08
CA THR A 19 11.45 -13.19 -1.87
C THR A 19 11.59 -12.81 -0.39
N LYS A 20 10.50 -12.43 0.27
CA LYS A 20 10.50 -12.06 1.70
C LYS A 20 10.98 -13.20 2.58
N LYS A 21 10.46 -14.41 2.38
CA LYS A 21 10.89 -15.60 3.13
C LYS A 21 12.39 -15.81 3.06
N GLU A 22 12.99 -15.62 1.88
CA GLU A 22 14.44 -15.75 1.76
C GLU A 22 15.19 -14.59 2.41
N TYR A 23 14.71 -13.37 2.19
CA TYR A 23 15.30 -12.16 2.74
C TYR A 23 15.33 -12.18 4.28
N ASP A 24 14.31 -12.75 4.92
CA ASP A 24 14.21 -12.91 6.37
C ASP A 24 15.12 -14.03 6.91
N LEU A 25 15.48 -15.02 6.07
CA LEU A 25 16.34 -16.15 6.45
C LEU A 25 17.84 -15.82 6.40
N ILE A 26 18.24 -14.83 5.60
CA ILE A 26 19.65 -14.46 5.45
C ILE A 26 20.00 -13.25 6.35
N ASP A 27 21.13 -13.31 7.04
CA ASP A 27 21.65 -12.15 7.80
C ASP A 27 22.46 -11.21 6.89
N LYS A 28 23.22 -11.78 5.96
CA LYS A 28 24.01 -11.09 4.94
C LYS A 28 24.17 -12.01 3.73
N GLY A 29 24.11 -11.44 2.53
CA GLY A 29 24.40 -12.17 1.31
C GLY A 29 23.57 -11.69 0.13
N GLU A 30 23.57 -12.50 -0.92
CA GLU A 30 22.81 -12.23 -2.14
C GLU A 30 22.10 -13.50 -2.63
N PHE A 31 20.92 -13.31 -3.21
CA PHE A 31 20.14 -14.34 -3.87
C PHE A 31 19.45 -13.75 -5.10
N GLN A 32 19.00 -14.62 -6.00
CA GLN A 32 18.35 -14.22 -7.25
C GLN A 32 16.90 -14.66 -7.29
N VAL A 33 16.03 -13.81 -7.81
CA VAL A 33 14.60 -14.08 -8.04
C VAL A 33 14.33 -13.93 -9.53
N ILE A 34 13.66 -14.91 -10.14
CA ILE A 34 13.31 -14.88 -11.57
C ILE A 34 11.80 -14.69 -11.70
N VAL A 35 11.36 -13.66 -12.42
CA VAL A 35 9.94 -13.39 -12.71
C VAL A 35 9.73 -13.20 -14.21
N ASP A 36 8.51 -13.39 -14.68
CA ASP A 36 8.14 -13.42 -16.11
C ASP A 36 7.31 -12.22 -16.58
N ASN A 37 7.07 -11.24 -15.70
CA ASN A 37 6.29 -10.06 -16.03
C ASN A 37 6.72 -8.82 -15.24
N GLU A 38 6.46 -7.66 -15.85
CA GLU A 38 6.88 -6.35 -15.36
C GLU A 38 6.25 -6.00 -14.00
N ALA A 39 4.98 -6.35 -13.79
CA ALA A 39 4.30 -6.10 -12.51
C ALA A 39 4.94 -6.87 -11.35
N ALA A 40 5.31 -8.13 -11.57
CA ALA A 40 6.04 -8.93 -10.59
C ALA A 40 7.44 -8.34 -10.32
N LYS A 41 8.14 -7.87 -11.36
CA LYS A 41 9.43 -7.18 -11.25
C LYS A 41 9.32 -5.97 -10.33
N GLU A 42 8.40 -5.06 -10.63
CA GLU A 42 8.22 -3.83 -9.84
C GLU A 42 7.86 -4.11 -8.38
N ASN A 43 6.97 -5.07 -8.14
CA ASN A 43 6.53 -5.40 -6.79
C ASN A 43 7.66 -5.98 -5.93
N VAL A 44 8.50 -6.85 -6.51
CA VAL A 44 9.66 -7.41 -5.80
C VAL A 44 10.73 -6.33 -5.56
N VAL A 45 10.99 -5.46 -6.54
CA VAL A 45 11.94 -4.35 -6.37
C VAL A 45 11.47 -3.37 -5.29
N LYS A 46 10.18 -3.00 -5.29
CA LYS A 46 9.58 -2.15 -4.26
C LYS A 46 9.71 -2.77 -2.87
N PHE A 47 9.37 -4.05 -2.74
CA PHE A 47 9.52 -4.79 -1.49
C PHE A 47 10.96 -4.73 -0.94
N VAL A 48 11.96 -5.07 -1.76
CA VAL A 48 13.36 -5.11 -1.28
C VAL A 48 13.85 -3.73 -0.85
N LYS A 49 13.48 -2.68 -1.58
CA LYS A 49 13.83 -1.30 -1.20
C LYS A 49 13.19 -0.89 0.13
N ASN A 50 11.94 -1.27 0.36
CA ASN A 50 11.23 -0.97 1.63
C ASN A 50 11.88 -1.67 2.83
N GLU A 51 12.43 -2.87 2.65
CA GLU A 51 13.15 -3.63 3.68
C GLU A 51 14.63 -3.18 3.83
N GLY A 52 15.00 -2.02 3.25
CA GLY A 52 16.34 -1.43 3.33
C GLY A 52 17.41 -2.16 2.52
N GLY A 53 17.01 -3.09 1.64
CA GLY A 53 17.90 -3.87 0.79
C GLY A 53 18.15 -3.25 -0.58
N ASN A 54 19.13 -3.80 -1.30
CA ASN A 54 19.42 -3.41 -2.68
C ASN A 54 18.95 -4.48 -3.66
N CYS A 55 18.30 -4.06 -4.75
CA CYS A 55 17.83 -4.95 -5.81
C CYS A 55 18.20 -4.40 -7.19
N THR A 56 18.87 -5.22 -8.00
CA THR A 56 19.17 -4.92 -9.40
C THR A 56 18.41 -5.88 -10.31
N ALA A 57 17.77 -5.36 -11.36
CA ALA A 57 17.02 -6.16 -12.32
C ALA A 57 17.76 -6.22 -13.66
N GLU A 58 17.86 -7.41 -14.25
CA GLU A 58 18.34 -7.62 -15.61
C GLU A 58 17.25 -8.32 -16.42
N GLU A 59 16.96 -7.83 -17.63
CA GLU A 59 16.01 -8.46 -18.55
C GLU A 59 16.75 -9.33 -19.56
N LYS A 60 16.35 -10.60 -19.67
CA LYS A 60 16.87 -11.57 -20.64
C LYS A 60 15.72 -12.41 -21.19
N GLU A 61 15.56 -12.40 -22.51
CA GLU A 61 14.56 -13.22 -23.22
C GLU A 61 13.12 -13.08 -22.68
N GLY A 62 12.72 -11.86 -22.28
CA GLY A 62 11.40 -11.58 -21.71
C GLY A 62 11.21 -12.02 -20.25
N LEU A 63 12.28 -12.48 -19.59
CA LEU A 63 12.32 -12.78 -18.16
C LEU A 63 13.14 -11.72 -17.42
N TYR A 64 12.77 -11.48 -16.17
CA TYR A 64 13.47 -10.54 -15.29
C TYR A 64 14.20 -11.30 -14.18
N TYR A 65 15.51 -11.07 -14.11
CA TYR A 65 16.42 -11.65 -13.12
C TYR A 65 16.76 -10.57 -12.11
N LEU A 66 16.20 -10.72 -10.90
CA LEU A 66 16.35 -9.78 -9.80
C LEU A 66 17.43 -10.29 -8.86
N THR A 67 18.55 -9.59 -8.77
CA THR A 67 19.60 -9.88 -7.78
C THR A 67 19.35 -9.04 -6.55
N VAL A 68 19.00 -9.70 -5.45
CA VAL A 68 18.71 -9.11 -4.15
C VAL A 68 19.95 -9.22 -3.27
N LYS A 69 20.43 -8.09 -2.75
CA LYS A 69 21.58 -8.01 -1.84
C LYS A 69 21.13 -7.47 -0.49
N LYS A 70 21.41 -8.23 0.56
CA LYS A 70 21.26 -7.83 1.96
C LYS A 70 22.64 -7.66 2.56
N GLU A 71 22.96 -6.44 2.94
CA GLU A 71 24.20 -6.16 3.67
C GLU A 71 23.97 -6.45 5.17
N SER A 72 25.01 -6.92 5.85
CA SER A 72 24.96 -7.09 7.31
C SER A 72 24.60 -5.76 7.92
N SER A 73 23.46 -5.70 8.61
CA SER A 73 23.04 -4.57 9.40
C SER A 73 24.08 -4.30 10.48
N GLY A 74 25.06 -3.45 10.16
CA GLY A 74 25.73 -2.66 11.19
C GLY A 74 24.61 -1.91 11.90
N CYS A 75 24.50 -2.14 13.22
CA CYS A 75 23.53 -1.48 14.07
C CYS A 75 23.83 0.02 14.03
N SER A 76 23.29 0.69 13.01
CA SER A 76 23.13 2.13 13.01
C SER A 76 22.08 2.36 14.09
N ILE A 77 22.42 3.23 15.04
CA ILE A 77 21.50 3.69 16.06
C ILE A 77 20.28 4.22 15.30
N MET A 78 19.22 3.40 15.27
CA MET A 78 17.95 3.81 14.70
C MET A 78 17.42 4.84 15.68
N ASP A 79 17.42 6.09 15.24
CA ASP A 79 16.69 7.16 15.89
C ASP A 79 15.23 6.71 16.00
N PHE A 80 14.80 6.31 17.19
CA PHE A 80 13.40 6.03 17.52
C PHE A 80 12.63 7.35 17.63
N GLY A 81 12.78 8.23 16.64
CA GLY A 81 11.72 9.15 16.27
C GLY A 81 10.59 8.31 15.69
N HIS A 82 9.81 7.64 16.55
CA HIS A 82 8.54 7.05 16.13
C HIS A 82 7.63 8.19 15.66
N GLU A 83 7.75 8.60 14.39
CA GLU A 83 6.64 9.25 13.72
C GLU A 83 5.49 8.24 13.74
N GLU A 84 4.51 8.47 14.62
CA GLU A 84 3.32 7.62 14.73
C GLU A 84 2.71 7.42 13.35
N ASN A 85 2.77 6.18 12.84
CA ASN A 85 2.21 5.83 11.56
C ASN A 85 0.72 5.52 11.74
N LEU A 86 -0.12 6.55 11.65
CA LEU A 86 -1.57 6.42 11.68
C LEU A 86 -2.09 6.01 10.29
N VAL A 87 -2.81 4.88 10.25
CA VAL A 87 -3.56 4.41 9.10
C VAL A 87 -5.05 4.47 9.41
N ILE A 88 -5.82 5.07 8.50
CA ILE A 88 -7.30 5.09 8.59
C ILE A 88 -7.86 4.20 7.50
N VAL A 89 -8.74 3.27 7.88
CA VAL A 89 -9.46 2.40 6.96
C VAL A 89 -10.90 2.86 6.92
N VAL A 90 -11.39 3.17 5.72
CA VAL A 90 -12.74 3.67 5.46
C VAL A 90 -13.51 2.59 4.72
N THR A 91 -14.52 2.03 5.37
CA THR A 91 -15.26 0.86 4.85
C THR A 91 -16.57 1.19 4.16
N THR A 92 -17.05 2.42 4.32
CA THR A 92 -18.37 2.90 3.91
C THR A 92 -18.30 4.36 3.47
N ASP A 93 -19.26 4.80 2.66
CA ASP A 93 -19.45 6.20 2.25
C ASP A 93 -20.20 7.04 3.31
N LYS A 94 -20.50 6.45 4.46
CA LYS A 94 -21.26 7.01 5.58
C LYS A 94 -20.54 6.75 6.89
N LEU A 95 -20.59 7.68 7.84
CA LEU A 95 -19.97 7.48 9.14
C LEU A 95 -21.00 6.99 10.19
N GLY A 96 -20.71 5.86 10.82
CA GLY A 96 -21.57 5.24 11.84
C GLY A 96 -22.69 4.39 11.26
N SER A 97 -23.49 3.80 12.15
CA SER A 97 -24.68 3.01 11.80
C SER A 97 -25.93 3.71 12.35
N GLY A 98 -26.85 4.07 11.46
CA GLY A 98 -28.03 4.85 11.81
C GLY A 98 -28.73 5.42 10.58
N ASP A 99 -29.17 6.66 10.66
CA ASP A 99 -29.75 7.36 9.51
C ASP A 99 -28.67 7.64 8.45
N ASP A 100 -28.96 7.22 7.21
CA ASP A 100 -28.03 7.31 6.09
C ASP A 100 -27.67 8.75 5.72
N LYS A 101 -28.63 9.68 5.74
CA LYS A 101 -28.38 11.08 5.40
C LYS A 101 -27.51 11.73 6.44
N LEU A 102 -27.76 11.42 7.71
CA LEU A 102 -26.89 11.87 8.80
C LEU A 102 -25.49 11.28 8.64
N GLY A 103 -25.37 9.98 8.32
CA GLY A 103 -24.08 9.33 8.08
C GLY A 103 -23.26 9.97 6.95
N GLU A 104 -23.90 10.39 5.86
CA GLU A 104 -23.26 11.14 4.78
C GLU A 104 -22.77 12.51 5.25
N VAL A 105 -23.58 13.26 6.01
CA VAL A 105 -23.19 14.56 6.59
C VAL A 105 -22.02 14.41 7.55
N LEU A 106 -22.03 13.38 8.39
CA LEU A 106 -20.96 13.08 9.32
C LEU A 106 -19.67 12.68 8.59
N MET A 107 -19.76 11.89 7.53
CA MET A 107 -18.59 11.51 6.73
C MET A 107 -17.92 12.74 6.09
N LYS A 108 -18.70 13.66 5.52
CA LYS A 108 -18.18 14.93 4.99
C LYS A 108 -17.50 15.76 6.07
N SER A 109 -18.17 15.91 7.21
CA SER A 109 -17.66 16.69 8.34
C SER A 109 -16.37 16.08 8.90
N TYR A 110 -16.28 14.76 8.95
CA TYR A 110 -15.10 14.03 9.38
C TYR A 110 -13.92 14.24 8.43
N MET A 111 -14.12 14.06 7.11
CA MET A 111 -13.05 14.23 6.13
C MET A 111 -12.51 15.66 6.11
N TYR A 112 -13.40 16.66 6.25
CA TYR A 112 -13.00 18.05 6.41
C TYR A 112 -12.19 18.27 7.70
N ALA A 113 -12.69 17.83 8.85
CA ALA A 113 -11.96 17.98 10.11
C ALA A 113 -10.61 17.25 10.10
N LEU A 114 -10.52 16.09 9.43
CA LEU A 114 -9.30 15.34 9.26
C LEU A 114 -8.29 16.10 8.38
N SER A 115 -8.72 16.76 7.30
CA SER A 115 -7.84 17.57 6.46
C SER A 115 -7.31 18.82 7.16
N GLU A 116 -8.04 19.35 8.14
CA GLU A 116 -7.60 20.51 8.93
C GLU A 116 -6.83 20.13 10.22
N SER A 117 -6.69 18.85 10.52
CA SER A 117 -5.99 18.36 11.72
C SER A 117 -4.48 18.53 11.62
N ASP A 118 -3.82 18.84 12.74
CA ASP A 118 -2.35 18.83 12.83
C ASP A 118 -1.79 17.40 12.77
N ASN A 119 -2.53 16.43 13.32
CA ASN A 119 -2.16 15.02 13.29
C ASN A 119 -2.94 14.33 12.15
N LYS A 120 -2.27 14.15 11.01
CA LYS A 120 -2.82 13.55 9.79
C LYS A 120 -2.35 12.11 9.62
N PRO A 121 -3.18 11.22 9.04
CA PRO A 121 -2.78 9.86 8.75
C PRO A 121 -1.70 9.83 7.66
N LYS A 122 -0.75 8.89 7.78
CA LYS A 122 0.19 8.61 6.69
C LYS A 122 -0.47 7.86 5.53
N THR A 123 -1.51 7.08 5.82
CA THR A 123 -2.26 6.33 4.79
C THR A 123 -3.75 6.30 5.10
N ILE A 124 -4.57 6.50 4.07
CA ILE A 124 -6.02 6.31 4.12
C ILE A 124 -6.40 5.25 3.09
N ILE A 125 -7.03 4.19 3.56
CA ILE A 125 -7.40 3.02 2.77
C ILE A 125 -8.91 2.96 2.63
N PHE A 126 -9.40 3.00 1.40
CA PHE A 126 -10.81 2.89 1.08
C PHE A 126 -11.12 1.47 0.59
N ILE A 127 -12.01 0.79 1.29
CA ILE A 127 -12.50 -0.55 0.94
C ILE A 127 -14.02 -0.59 0.96
N ASN A 128 -14.59 -1.62 0.33
CA ASN A 128 -16.04 -1.82 0.23
C ASN A 128 -16.75 -0.54 -0.25
N GLY A 129 -17.78 -0.05 0.44
CA GLY A 129 -18.52 1.16 0.04
C GLY A 129 -17.70 2.44 0.11
N GLY A 130 -16.63 2.46 0.92
CA GLY A 130 -15.74 3.61 1.07
C GLY A 130 -15.08 4.05 -0.23
N VAL A 131 -14.86 3.13 -1.19
CA VAL A 131 -14.21 3.49 -2.47
C VAL A 131 -14.96 4.57 -3.25
N LYS A 132 -16.27 4.73 -3.03
CA LYS A 132 -17.08 5.79 -3.65
C LYS A 132 -16.58 7.19 -3.28
N LEU A 133 -16.01 7.36 -2.09
CA LEU A 133 -15.50 8.66 -1.61
C LEU A 133 -14.29 9.15 -2.42
N THR A 134 -13.58 8.25 -3.10
CA THR A 134 -12.41 8.58 -3.94
C THR A 134 -12.76 8.81 -5.41
N THR A 135 -14.04 8.75 -5.76
CA THR A 135 -14.51 8.71 -7.16
C THR A 135 -15.33 9.95 -7.53
N GLU A 136 -15.55 10.12 -8.84
CA GLU A 136 -16.30 11.23 -9.41
C GLU A 136 -17.66 11.46 -8.73
N GLY A 137 -17.95 12.71 -8.41
CA GLY A 137 -19.19 13.12 -7.75
C GLY A 137 -19.15 13.04 -6.22
N SER A 138 -18.06 12.56 -5.62
CA SER A 138 -17.92 12.61 -4.16
C SER A 138 -17.64 14.03 -3.67
N GLU A 139 -18.38 14.44 -2.64
CA GLU A 139 -18.28 15.77 -2.01
C GLU A 139 -17.08 15.90 -1.06
N VAL A 140 -16.30 14.83 -0.84
CA VAL A 140 -15.11 14.88 0.03
C VAL A 140 -13.80 14.93 -0.75
N LEU A 141 -13.85 14.98 -2.09
CA LEU A 141 -12.64 14.97 -2.93
C LEU A 141 -11.68 16.11 -2.60
N ASP A 142 -12.18 17.31 -2.30
CA ASP A 142 -11.34 18.45 -1.92
C ASP A 142 -10.58 18.21 -0.61
N SER A 143 -11.24 17.62 0.40
CA SER A 143 -10.58 17.23 1.65
C SER A 143 -9.55 16.14 1.44
N LEU A 144 -9.83 15.15 0.59
CA LEU A 144 -8.87 14.11 0.25
C LEU A 144 -7.68 14.66 -0.54
N ASN A 145 -7.88 15.65 -1.41
CA ASN A 145 -6.81 16.33 -2.13
C ASN A 145 -5.86 17.03 -1.16
N ARG A 146 -6.39 17.79 -0.19
CA ARG A 146 -5.55 18.43 0.85
C ARG A 146 -4.74 17.39 1.64
N LEU A 147 -5.38 16.29 2.04
CA LEU A 147 -4.69 15.21 2.75
C LEU A 147 -3.55 14.62 1.90
N ALA A 148 -3.78 14.41 0.59
CA ALA A 148 -2.76 13.91 -0.32
C ALA A 148 -1.62 14.93 -0.57
N GLU A 149 -1.94 16.23 -0.68
CA GLU A 149 -0.96 17.33 -0.78
C GLU A 149 -0.08 17.41 0.48
N ASP A 150 -0.67 17.12 1.65
CA ASP A 150 0.03 17.02 2.93
C ASP A 150 0.79 15.68 3.12
N GLY A 151 0.85 14.85 2.07
CA GLY A 151 1.66 13.64 2.03
C GLY A 151 0.95 12.36 2.47
N ALA A 152 -0.36 12.39 2.74
CA ALA A 152 -1.12 11.17 3.02
C ALA A 152 -1.26 10.30 1.75
N GLU A 153 -0.90 9.03 1.86
CA GLU A 153 -1.11 8.07 0.78
C GLU A 153 -2.59 7.63 0.74
N ILE A 154 -3.25 7.81 -0.40
CA ILE A 154 -4.65 7.43 -0.60
C ILE A 154 -4.73 6.15 -1.45
N LEU A 155 -5.31 5.09 -0.90
CA LEU A 155 -5.41 3.77 -1.52
C LEU A 155 -6.86 3.31 -1.64
N SER A 156 -7.30 2.91 -2.84
CA SER A 156 -8.64 2.37 -3.07
C SER A 156 -8.58 0.91 -3.53
N CYS A 157 -9.32 0.02 -2.86
CA CYS A 157 -9.34 -1.40 -3.22
C CYS A 157 -9.87 -1.61 -4.66
N GLY A 158 -9.01 -2.16 -5.52
CA GLY A 158 -9.33 -2.37 -6.93
C GLY A 158 -10.51 -3.32 -7.17
N THR A 159 -10.68 -4.35 -6.34
CA THR A 159 -11.82 -5.27 -6.42
C THR A 159 -13.13 -4.56 -6.10
N CYS A 160 -13.13 -3.65 -5.11
CA CYS A 160 -14.33 -2.88 -4.74
C CYS A 160 -14.68 -1.85 -5.81
N LEU A 161 -13.70 -1.14 -6.38
CA LEU A 161 -13.91 -0.25 -7.52
C LEU A 161 -14.48 -1.00 -8.73
N ASP A 162 -14.02 -2.22 -8.99
CA ASP A 162 -14.55 -3.07 -10.05
C ASP A 162 -16.01 -3.42 -9.81
N PHE A 163 -16.30 -3.90 -8.60
CA PHE A 163 -17.63 -4.33 -8.19
C PHE A 163 -18.69 -3.23 -8.36
N TYR A 164 -18.34 -1.97 -8.03
CA TYR A 164 -19.24 -0.83 -8.20
C TYR A 164 -19.17 -0.18 -9.60
N GLY A 165 -18.34 -0.68 -10.52
CA GLY A 165 -18.16 -0.07 -11.85
C GLY A 165 -17.52 1.32 -11.82
N LEU A 166 -16.65 1.57 -10.83
CA LEU A 166 -16.05 2.89 -10.56
C LEU A 166 -14.58 3.00 -10.93
N LYS A 167 -13.93 1.95 -11.46
CA LYS A 167 -12.50 1.99 -11.83
C LYS A 167 -12.12 3.18 -12.71
N GLY A 168 -12.90 3.48 -13.75
CA GLY A 168 -12.67 4.62 -14.64
C GLY A 168 -13.08 5.98 -14.07
N LYS A 169 -13.63 6.01 -12.84
CA LYS A 169 -14.12 7.22 -12.16
C LYS A 169 -13.27 7.60 -10.95
N LEU A 170 -12.18 6.89 -10.67
CA LEU A 170 -11.26 7.25 -9.60
C LEU A 170 -10.67 8.64 -9.86
N LYS A 171 -10.81 9.56 -8.90
CA LYS A 171 -10.33 10.95 -9.02
C LYS A 171 -9.11 11.23 -8.17
N ILE A 172 -8.91 10.49 -7.08
CA ILE A 172 -7.77 10.67 -6.18
C ILE A 172 -7.22 9.34 -5.68
N GLY A 173 -5.92 9.32 -5.43
CA GLY A 173 -5.20 8.16 -4.91
C GLY A 173 -4.88 7.13 -5.98
N SER A 174 -4.49 5.94 -5.54
CA SER A 174 -4.12 4.83 -6.41
C SER A 174 -4.94 3.58 -6.15
N ILE A 175 -5.10 2.76 -7.19
CA ILE A 175 -5.74 1.46 -7.08
C ILE A 175 -4.78 0.51 -6.35
N SER A 176 -5.28 -0.09 -5.26
CA SER A 176 -4.54 -1.01 -4.40
C SER A 176 -5.14 -2.42 -4.43
N ASN A 177 -4.48 -3.34 -3.75
CA ASN A 177 -4.89 -4.72 -3.57
C ASN A 177 -4.76 -5.13 -2.09
N MET A 178 -5.31 -6.30 -1.74
CA MET A 178 -5.36 -6.74 -0.35
C MET A 178 -3.98 -6.98 0.28
N PHE A 179 -2.94 -7.31 -0.50
CA PHE A 179 -1.59 -7.50 0.05
C PHE A 179 -0.99 -6.19 0.54
N THR A 180 -1.07 -5.15 -0.30
CA THR A 180 -0.62 -3.81 0.08
C THR A 180 -1.44 -3.28 1.26
N ILE A 181 -2.76 -3.51 1.28
CA ILE A 181 -3.63 -3.12 2.40
C ILE A 181 -3.19 -3.78 3.70
N VAL A 182 -2.99 -5.10 3.70
CA VAL A 182 -2.54 -5.85 4.88
C VAL A 182 -1.14 -5.40 5.32
N GLU A 183 -0.22 -5.16 4.39
CA GLU A 183 1.11 -4.64 4.70
C GLU A 183 1.03 -3.27 5.40
N LYS A 184 0.25 -2.33 4.85
CA LYS A 184 0.07 -0.99 5.43
C LYS A 184 -0.58 -1.05 6.80
N MET A 185 -1.58 -1.90 6.99
CA MET A 185 -2.24 -2.08 8.28
C MET A 185 -1.31 -2.72 9.32
N ASN A 186 -0.51 -3.73 8.94
CA ASN A 186 0.36 -4.46 9.86
C ASN A 186 1.63 -3.67 10.26
N THR A 187 2.05 -2.72 9.42
CA THR A 187 3.22 -1.86 9.69
C THR A 187 2.83 -0.51 10.32
N ALA A 188 1.52 -0.26 10.50
CA ALA A 188 1.01 0.92 11.17
C ALA A 188 1.27 0.86 12.68
N SER A 189 1.61 2.00 13.28
CA SER A 189 1.62 2.16 14.74
C SER A 189 0.20 2.15 15.30
N LYS A 190 -0.76 2.66 14.51
CA LYS A 190 -2.18 2.73 14.88
C LYS A 190 -3.05 2.57 13.64
N VAL A 191 -4.04 1.70 13.74
CA VAL A 191 -5.08 1.55 12.72
C VAL A 191 -6.42 1.98 13.31
N VAL A 192 -7.12 2.89 12.63
CA VAL A 192 -8.49 3.28 12.97
C VAL A 192 -9.39 2.86 11.82
N ASN A 193 -10.46 2.13 12.12
CA ASN A 193 -11.46 1.73 11.13
C ASN A 193 -12.73 2.56 11.34
N ILE A 194 -13.27 3.13 10.26
CA ILE A 194 -14.47 3.97 10.24
C ILE A 194 -15.47 3.56 9.15
#